data_AF-A0A6S6QZE8-F1
#
_entry.id   AF-A0A6S6QZE8-F1
#
_cell.length_a   1.000
_cell.length_b   1.000
_cell.length_c   1.000
_cell.angle_alpha   90.00
_cell.angle_beta   90.00
_cell.angle_gamma   90.00
#
_symmetry.space_group_name_H-M   'P 1'
#
loop_
_entity.id
_entity.type
_entity.pdbx_description
1 polymer ?
#
loop_
_entity_poly.entity_id
_entity_poly.type
_entity_poly.pdbx_seq_one_letter_code
_entity_poly.pdbx_strand_id
1 'polypeptide(L)'
;MGNPQIGIEIIDKSLTDNHYWRKLVTMFALVGMRFEIHCWNEETEEIKAASIYGEVKTSDWEFGTIIEGMLDEKFIEMIYHTIKPQDTEIHNKMTPFFSIFFENGFSSEHYGTEFHILSAPTEDLNFTALLEEIREYAIINKY
;
A
#
# COMPACT_ATOMS: atom_id res chain seq x y z
N MET A 1 18.57 -4.85 -19.32
CA MET A 1 17.59 -3.76 -19.19
C MET A 1 16.93 -3.97 -17.84
N GLY A 2 16.87 -2.95 -16.99
CA GLY A 2 16.20 -3.08 -15.69
C GLY A 2 14.69 -3.29 -15.86
N ASN A 3 14.03 -3.82 -14.83
CA ASN A 3 12.58 -3.87 -14.79
C ASN A 3 12.00 -2.43 -14.82
N PRO A 4 10.86 -2.20 -15.49
CA PRO A 4 10.30 -0.86 -15.60
C PRO A 4 9.79 -0.36 -14.24
N GLN A 5 9.84 0.96 -14.04
CA GLN A 5 9.22 1.60 -12.89
C GLN A 5 7.81 2.01 -13.24
N ILE A 6 6.87 1.80 -12.31
CA ILE A 6 5.44 2.13 -12.51
C ILE A 6 4.95 2.98 -11.36
N GLY A 7 4.27 4.08 -11.68
CA GLY A 7 3.45 4.85 -10.77
C GLY A 7 1.97 4.70 -11.11
N ILE A 8 1.12 4.52 -10.11
CA ILE A 8 -0.34 4.41 -10.28
C ILE A 8 -1.01 5.41 -9.34
N GLU A 9 -1.89 6.24 -9.87
CA GLU A 9 -2.70 7.20 -9.09
C GLU A 9 -4.19 6.93 -9.34
N ILE A 10 -4.92 6.55 -8.31
CA ILE A 10 -6.38 6.35 -8.36
C ILE A 10 -7.05 7.73 -8.40
N ILE A 11 -7.61 8.09 -9.55
CA ILE A 11 -8.29 9.37 -9.75
C ILE A 11 -9.81 9.25 -9.59
N ASP A 12 -10.37 8.05 -9.73
CA ASP A 12 -11.80 7.81 -9.57
C ASP A 12 -12.17 7.65 -8.08
N LYS A 13 -12.86 8.66 -7.56
CA LYS A 13 -13.35 8.68 -6.18
C LYS A 13 -14.63 7.87 -5.96
N SER A 14 -15.19 7.24 -6.99
CA SER A 14 -16.41 6.43 -6.91
C SER A 14 -16.17 4.96 -6.53
N LEU A 15 -14.90 4.51 -6.47
CA LEU A 15 -14.56 3.16 -6.02
C LEU A 15 -15.09 2.90 -4.60
N THR A 16 -16.01 1.95 -4.50
CA THR A 16 -16.76 1.62 -3.28
C THR A 16 -16.08 0.57 -2.40
N ASP A 17 -15.06 -0.11 -2.91
CA ASP A 17 -14.27 -1.11 -2.19
C ASP A 17 -12.76 -0.85 -2.33
N ASN A 18 -11.95 -1.68 -1.68
CA ASN A 18 -10.49 -1.64 -1.74
C ASN A 18 -9.89 -2.82 -2.52
N HIS A 19 -10.62 -3.35 -3.50
CA HIS A 19 -10.26 -4.55 -4.24
C HIS A 19 -8.88 -4.44 -4.91
N TYR A 20 -8.66 -3.37 -5.67
CA TYR A 20 -7.41 -3.14 -6.40
C TYR A 20 -6.23 -2.93 -5.47
N TRP A 21 -6.42 -2.14 -4.41
CA TRP A 21 -5.42 -1.96 -3.37
C TRP A 21 -4.98 -3.29 -2.77
N ARG A 22 -5.95 -4.13 -2.35
CA ARG A 22 -5.67 -5.43 -1.74
C ARG A 22 -4.91 -6.35 -2.69
N LYS A 23 -5.33 -6.43 -3.96
CA LYS A 23 -4.64 -7.21 -5.00
C LYS A 23 -3.19 -6.73 -5.17
N LEU A 24 -2.96 -5.43 -5.34
CA LEU A 24 -1.62 -4.87 -5.54
C LEU A 24 -0.72 -5.13 -4.33
N VAL A 25 -1.15 -4.76 -3.12
CA VAL A 25 -0.34 -4.97 -1.91
C VAL A 25 -0.02 -6.44 -1.71
N THR A 26 -0.99 -7.34 -1.92
CA THR A 26 -0.76 -8.80 -1.77
C THR A 26 0.22 -9.35 -2.81
N MET A 27 0.19 -8.86 -4.07
CA MET A 27 1.12 -9.30 -5.12
C MET A 27 2.58 -9.01 -4.78
N PHE A 28 2.85 -7.92 -4.06
CA PHE A 28 4.22 -7.48 -3.72
C PHE A 28 4.62 -7.82 -2.29
N ALA A 29 3.70 -8.30 -1.45
CA ALA A 29 3.99 -8.74 -0.09
C ALA A 29 4.66 -10.13 -0.12
N LEU A 30 5.93 -10.19 0.24
CA LEU A 30 6.68 -11.45 0.33
C LEU A 30 7.15 -11.68 1.77
N VAL A 31 6.83 -12.86 2.32
CA VAL A 31 7.22 -13.25 3.67
C VAL A 31 8.75 -13.16 3.82
N GLY A 32 9.19 -12.59 4.93
CA GLY A 32 10.60 -12.39 5.24
C GLY A 32 11.19 -11.11 4.67
N MET A 33 10.39 -10.22 4.05
CA MET A 33 10.82 -8.87 3.69
C MET A 33 10.56 -7.86 4.80
N ARG A 34 11.37 -6.81 4.89
CA ARG A 34 11.04 -5.66 5.74
C ARG A 34 9.89 -4.86 5.16
N PHE A 35 9.07 -4.34 6.07
CA PHE A 35 8.05 -3.36 5.75
C PHE A 35 8.16 -2.13 6.64
N GLU A 36 7.58 -1.04 6.19
CA GLU A 36 7.23 0.11 7.01
C GLU A 36 5.75 0.45 6.82
N ILE A 37 5.05 0.75 7.91
CA ILE A 37 3.73 1.38 7.92
C ILE A 37 3.89 2.78 8.49
N HIS A 38 3.46 3.77 7.74
CA HIS A 38 3.51 5.18 8.12
C HIS A 38 2.09 5.62 8.48
N CYS A 39 1.93 6.29 9.62
CA CYS A 39 0.68 6.89 10.10
C CYS A 39 0.95 8.31 10.59
N TRP A 40 -0.06 9.19 10.54
CA TRP A 40 0.03 10.48 11.24
C TRP A 40 -0.10 10.28 12.75
N ASN A 41 0.48 11.17 13.55
CA ASN A 41 0.52 11.02 15.02
C ASN A 41 -0.87 11.04 15.68
N GLU A 42 -1.85 11.67 15.05
CA GLU A 42 -3.25 11.68 15.49
C GLU A 42 -4.01 10.37 15.21
N GLU A 43 -3.51 9.53 14.30
CA GLU A 43 -4.12 8.25 13.88
C GLU A 43 -3.80 7.13 14.90
N THR A 44 -4.19 7.37 16.15
CA THR A 44 -3.79 6.54 17.30
C THR A 44 -4.29 5.09 17.23
N GLU A 45 -5.47 4.84 16.66
CA GLU A 45 -5.99 3.48 16.50
C GLU A 45 -5.30 2.73 15.36
N GLU A 46 -4.93 3.44 14.30
CA GLU A 46 -4.15 2.92 13.17
C GLU A 46 -2.73 2.57 13.60
N ILE A 47 -2.08 3.45 14.36
CA ILE A 47 -0.76 3.19 14.96
C ILE A 47 -0.82 1.93 15.84
N LYS A 48 -1.86 1.82 16.69
CA LYS A 48 -2.05 0.66 17.56
C LYS A 48 -2.28 -0.62 16.76
N ALA A 49 -3.06 -0.56 15.68
CA ALA A 49 -3.30 -1.69 14.81
C ALA A 49 -2.02 -2.13 14.07
N ALA A 50 -1.24 -1.18 13.54
CA ALA A 50 0.03 -1.44 12.88
C ALA A 50 1.08 -2.04 13.85
N SER A 51 1.12 -1.56 15.09
CA SER A 51 2.03 -2.04 16.15
C SER A 51 1.82 -3.50 16.56
N ILE A 52 0.75 -4.17 16.10
CA ILE A 52 0.57 -5.61 16.28
C ILE A 52 1.60 -6.40 15.44
N TYR A 53 2.06 -5.81 14.32
CA TYR A 53 2.90 -6.49 13.32
C TYR A 53 4.34 -6.00 13.29
N GLY A 54 4.67 -4.93 14.03
CA GLY A 54 6.00 -4.34 14.04
C GLY A 54 6.22 -3.45 15.26
N GLU A 55 7.35 -2.76 15.28
CA GLU A 55 7.76 -1.86 16.37
C GLU A 55 7.88 -0.42 15.86
N VAL A 56 7.70 0.54 16.77
CA VAL A 56 7.90 1.96 16.45
C VAL A 56 9.38 2.18 16.11
N LYS A 57 9.63 2.62 14.88
CA LYS A 57 10.94 3.03 14.39
C LYS A 57 11.25 4.43 14.90
N THR A 58 12.49 4.64 15.36
CA THR A 58 12.97 6.00 15.63
C THR A 58 13.16 6.74 14.31
N SER A 59 12.45 7.85 14.12
CA SER A 59 12.51 8.69 12.92
C SER A 59 12.58 10.18 13.29
N ASP A 60 12.92 11.01 12.30
CA ASP A 60 12.88 12.47 12.34
C ASP A 60 11.56 13.04 11.80
N TRP A 61 10.58 12.19 11.48
CA TRP A 61 9.28 12.62 10.98
C TRP A 61 8.41 13.16 12.12
N GLU A 62 8.48 14.47 12.35
CA GLU A 62 7.83 15.17 13.48
C GLU A 62 6.32 14.89 13.58
N PHE A 63 5.64 14.73 12.44
CA PHE A 63 4.18 14.65 12.36
C PHE A 63 3.64 13.22 12.31
N GLY A 64 4.50 12.22 12.18
CA GLY A 64 4.05 10.85 11.99
C GLY A 64 4.86 9.82 12.74
N THR A 65 4.29 8.63 12.79
CA THR A 65 4.84 7.44 13.43
C THR A 65 5.11 6.41 12.35
N ILE A 66 6.32 5.85 12.36
CA ILE A 66 6.71 4.75 11.47
C ILE A 66 6.75 3.48 12.29
N ILE A 67 6.01 2.46 11.86
CA ILE A 67 6.09 1.10 12.38
C ILE A 67 6.89 0.27 11.39
N GLU A 68 7.99 -0.34 11.81
CA GLU A 68 8.79 -1.24 10.99
C GLU A 68 8.73 -2.68 11.50
N GLY A 69 8.83 -3.64 10.58
CA GLY A 69 8.80 -5.05 10.93
C GLY A 69 9.19 -5.95 9.76
N MET A 70 9.01 -7.25 9.97
CA MET A 70 9.19 -8.27 8.94
C MET A 70 7.83 -8.81 8.53
N LEU A 71 7.59 -8.93 7.22
CA LEU A 71 6.38 -9.54 6.69
C LEU A 71 6.31 -11.01 7.11
N ASP A 72 5.24 -11.36 7.81
CA ASP A 72 4.87 -12.73 8.14
C ASP A 72 3.48 -13.06 7.57
N GLU A 73 3.02 -14.29 7.79
CA GLU A 73 1.70 -14.73 7.34
C GLU A 73 0.57 -13.91 7.96
N LYS A 74 0.72 -13.45 9.21
CA LYS A 74 -0.28 -12.63 9.90
C LYS A 74 -0.42 -11.25 9.27
N PHE A 75 0.69 -10.66 8.82
CA PHE A 75 0.65 -9.41 8.07
C PHE A 75 -0.13 -9.59 6.76
N ILE A 76 0.11 -10.68 6.03
CA ILE A 76 -0.63 -10.98 4.79
C ILE A 76 -2.12 -11.18 5.07
N GLU A 77 -2.46 -11.89 6.15
CA GLU A 77 -3.86 -12.01 6.61
C GLU A 77 -4.46 -10.64 6.93
N MET A 78 -3.73 -9.75 7.59
CA MET A 78 -4.18 -8.39 7.87
C MET A 78 -4.50 -7.61 6.59
N ILE A 79 -3.63 -7.65 5.57
CA ILE A 79 -3.92 -7.05 4.27
C ILE A 79 -5.18 -7.67 3.65
N TYR A 80 -5.31 -9.00 3.69
CA TYR A 80 -6.46 -9.70 3.13
C TYR A 80 -7.78 -9.33 3.84
N HIS A 81 -7.74 -9.05 5.14
CA HIS A 81 -8.91 -8.72 5.95
C HIS A 81 -9.14 -7.21 6.12
N THR A 82 -8.28 -6.35 5.58
CA THR A 82 -8.43 -4.89 5.68
C THR A 82 -9.68 -4.44 4.94
N ILE A 83 -10.58 -3.79 5.67
CA ILE A 83 -11.82 -3.22 5.14
C ILE A 83 -11.57 -1.76 4.73
N LYS A 84 -12.22 -1.30 3.65
CA LYS A 84 -12.17 0.09 3.22
C LYS A 84 -12.64 1.02 4.37
N PRO A 85 -11.85 2.03 4.75
CA PRO A 85 -12.28 3.02 5.75
C PRO A 85 -13.56 3.74 5.32
N GLN A 86 -14.35 4.21 6.30
CA GLN A 86 -15.62 4.90 6.05
C GLN A 86 -15.46 6.42 5.94
N ASP A 87 -14.37 6.96 6.47
CA ASP A 87 -14.00 8.37 6.47
C ASP A 87 -13.34 8.79 5.15
N THR A 88 -14.12 8.73 4.06
CA THR A 88 -13.61 8.94 2.69
C THR A 88 -13.84 10.35 2.14
N GLU A 89 -14.15 11.32 3.01
CA GLU A 89 -14.60 12.66 2.59
C GLU A 89 -13.48 13.50 1.94
N ILE A 90 -12.25 13.37 2.46
CA ILE A 90 -11.08 14.10 1.95
C ILE A 90 -10.33 13.25 0.90
N HIS A 91 -10.07 11.99 1.26
CA HIS A 91 -9.42 10.99 0.42
C HIS A 91 -10.34 9.80 0.23
N ASN A 92 -10.41 9.21 -0.97
CA ASN A 92 -11.14 7.94 -1.15
C ASN A 92 -10.31 6.77 -0.59
N LYS A 93 -10.07 6.77 0.73
CA LYS A 93 -9.15 5.85 1.43
C LYS A 93 -9.43 4.39 1.05
N MET A 94 -8.37 3.63 0.80
CA MET A 94 -8.42 2.18 0.51
C MET A 94 -7.91 1.34 1.69
N THR A 95 -7.08 1.96 2.53
CA THR A 95 -6.50 1.42 3.75
C THR A 95 -6.54 2.47 4.86
N PRO A 96 -6.64 2.07 6.14
CA PRO A 96 -6.53 3.00 7.25
C PRO A 96 -5.14 3.63 7.37
N PHE A 97 -4.09 2.95 6.90
CA PHE A 97 -2.71 3.43 7.03
C PHE A 97 -2.37 4.49 5.99
N PHE A 98 -1.62 5.52 6.38
CA PHE A 98 -1.22 6.58 5.45
C PHE A 98 -0.34 6.04 4.33
N SER A 99 0.70 5.25 4.64
CA SER A 99 1.50 4.57 3.61
C SER A 99 2.02 3.21 4.10
N ILE A 100 2.23 2.28 3.16
CA ILE A 100 2.86 0.98 3.39
C ILE A 100 4.01 0.82 2.38
N PHE A 101 5.20 0.52 2.88
CA PHE A 101 6.41 0.32 2.09
C PHE A 101 6.93 -1.09 2.28
N PHE A 102 7.38 -1.72 1.19
CA PHE A 102 8.11 -2.98 1.22
C PHE A 102 9.53 -2.77 0.69
N GLU A 103 10.51 -3.47 1.27
CA GLU A 103 11.92 -3.30 0.90
C GLU A 103 12.24 -3.67 -0.56
N ASN A 104 11.34 -4.37 -1.26
CA ASN A 104 11.46 -4.67 -2.68
C ASN A 104 11.14 -3.48 -3.60
N GLY A 105 10.85 -2.31 -3.03
CA GLY A 105 10.55 -1.09 -3.79
C GLY A 105 9.09 -0.98 -4.23
N PHE A 106 8.19 -1.73 -3.62
CA PHE A 106 6.75 -1.46 -3.68
C PHE A 106 6.35 -0.48 -2.57
N SER A 107 5.47 0.47 -2.89
CA SER A 107 4.75 1.26 -1.90
C SER A 107 3.29 1.45 -2.28
N SER A 108 2.44 1.53 -1.26
CA SER A 108 1.05 1.98 -1.32
C SER A 108 0.96 3.23 -0.45
N GLU A 109 0.78 4.39 -1.08
CA GLU A 109 0.89 5.70 -0.43
C GLU A 109 -0.45 6.44 -0.42
N HIS A 110 -0.52 7.50 0.39
CA HIS A 110 -1.69 8.38 0.52
C HIS A 110 -3.01 7.62 0.74
N TYR A 111 -3.05 6.75 1.75
CA TYR A 111 -4.18 5.87 2.06
C TYR A 111 -4.54 4.86 0.96
N GLY A 112 -3.54 4.47 0.17
CA GLY A 112 -3.69 3.50 -0.91
C GLY A 112 -4.36 4.05 -2.16
N THR A 113 -4.33 5.38 -2.35
CA THR A 113 -4.72 6.01 -3.61
C THR A 113 -3.55 6.15 -4.58
N GLU A 114 -2.32 5.96 -4.12
CA GLU A 114 -1.12 6.02 -4.93
C GLU A 114 -0.26 4.76 -4.73
N PHE A 115 0.41 4.31 -5.79
CA PHE A 115 1.30 3.16 -5.73
C PHE A 115 2.57 3.44 -6.53
N HIS A 116 3.71 3.03 -5.99
CA HIS A 116 4.98 3.02 -6.69
C HIS A 116 5.57 1.61 -6.72
N ILE A 117 6.07 1.23 -7.89
CA ILE A 117 6.67 -0.08 -8.14
C ILE A 117 8.01 0.16 -8.82
N LEU A 118 9.11 0.09 -8.07
CA LEU A 118 10.46 0.36 -8.57
C LEU A 118 11.03 -0.74 -9.48
N SER A 119 10.46 -1.94 -9.41
CA SER A 119 10.85 -3.08 -10.26
C SER A 119 9.61 -3.90 -10.59
N ALA A 120 8.85 -3.46 -11.58
CA ALA A 120 7.63 -4.15 -11.97
C ALA A 120 7.91 -5.55 -12.55
N PRO A 121 7.11 -6.57 -12.21
CA PRO A 121 7.25 -7.91 -12.77
C PRO A 121 7.14 -7.88 -14.30
N THR A 122 8.17 -8.38 -14.98
CA THR A 122 8.12 -8.59 -16.43
C THR A 122 7.43 -9.91 -16.74
N GLU A 123 6.55 -9.91 -17.75
CA GLU A 123 5.87 -11.12 -18.25
C GLU A 123 4.90 -11.78 -17.24
N ASP A 124 4.51 -11.07 -16.17
CA ASP A 124 3.43 -11.51 -15.28
C ASP A 124 2.07 -11.15 -15.88
N LEU A 125 1.32 -12.17 -16.30
CA LEU A 125 0.01 -12.03 -16.92
C LEU A 125 -1.06 -11.51 -15.93
N ASN A 126 -0.97 -11.89 -14.65
CA ASN A 126 -1.93 -11.44 -13.64
C ASN A 126 -1.72 -9.95 -13.33
N PHE A 127 -0.45 -9.54 -13.20
CA PHE A 127 -0.11 -8.14 -13.01
C PHE A 127 -0.52 -7.31 -14.24
N THR A 128 -0.26 -7.81 -15.45
CA THR A 128 -0.65 -7.13 -16.70
C THR A 128 -2.17 -6.98 -16.79
N ALA A 129 -2.94 -8.03 -16.49
CA ALA A 129 -4.39 -7.96 -16.48
C ALA A 129 -4.91 -6.96 -15.44
N LEU A 130 -4.33 -6.97 -14.23
CA LEU A 130 -4.70 -6.02 -13.17
C LEU A 130 -4.43 -4.56 -13.57
N LEU A 131 -3.32 -4.30 -14.25
CA LEU A 131 -3.03 -2.96 -14.77
C LEU A 131 -4.06 -2.52 -15.82
N GLU A 132 -4.55 -3.42 -16.66
CA GLU A 132 -5.60 -3.07 -17.63
C GLU A 132 -6.95 -2.85 -16.95
N GLU A 133 -7.31 -3.64 -15.93
CA GLU A 133 -8.53 -3.42 -15.12
C GLU A 133 -8.50 -2.05 -14.41
N ILE A 134 -7.36 -1.71 -13.78
CA ILE A 134 -7.26 -0.49 -12.96
C ILE A 134 -7.19 0.80 -13.80
N ARG A 135 -6.85 0.72 -15.09
CA ARG A 135 -6.80 1.88 -16.02
C ARG A 135 -8.11 2.63 -16.14
N GLU A 136 -9.24 1.98 -15.88
CA GLU A 136 -10.55 2.63 -15.88
C GLU A 136 -10.68 3.67 -14.75
N TYR A 137 -9.93 3.48 -13.66
CA TYR A 137 -10.04 4.26 -12.42
C TYR A 137 -8.78 5.06 -12.08
N ALA A 138 -7.68 4.81 -12.79
CA ALA A 138 -6.36 5.28 -12.42
C ALA A 138 -5.51 5.76 -13.61
N ILE A 139 -4.62 6.70 -13.32
CA ILE A 139 -3.54 7.09 -14.23
C ILE A 139 -2.34 6.18 -13.95
N ILE A 140 -1.76 5.61 -15.01
CA ILE A 140 -0.59 4.73 -14.91
C ILE A 140 0.56 5.34 -15.70
N ASN A 141 1.64 5.68 -14.99
CA ASN A 141 2.88 6.21 -15.55
C ASN A 141 3.96 5.13 -15.56
N LYS A 142 4.76 5.07 -16.64
CA LYS A 142 5.90 4.16 -16.78
C LYS A 142 7.17 5.01 -16.99
N TYR A 143 8.25 4.67 -16.29
CA TYR A 143 9.54 5.38 -16.36
C TYR A 143 10.67 4.46 -16.80
#